data_AF-A0A9X4IPS6-F1
#
_entry.id   AF-A0A9X4IPS6-F1
#
_cell.length_a   1.000
_cell.length_b   1.000
_cell.length_c   1.000
_cell.angle_alpha   90.00
_cell.angle_beta   90.00
_cell.angle_gamma   90.00
#
_symmetry.space_group_name_H-M   'P 1'
#
loop_
_entity.id
_entity.type
_entity.pdbx_description
1 polymer ?
#
loop_
_entity_poly.entity_id
_entity_poly.type
_entity_poly.pdbx_seq_one_letter_code
_entity_poly.pdbx_strand_id
1 'polypeptide(L)'
;MNIIKSIKKELSINKKINIENVFNITKQVEKDISNSICHDLLFSRLSITHQIDPSTKKLNIAGCVKSPAYKQSLTHKVANWPEEYHLLEKLIHREFLNLAQFWCEFEIHKIKSKYPESENNEYKKLPLLEEAYHSKIVEDIQSSRELYYTLHHTQPMSLSDAVLLMNLSTFIADKGWYEMLENLTISSTGRHFILLTKTNESISTIVGSARIQQWDERHNWLSFSPFFNNEDWQLCLPSDIRNRCLQTKIFKDNYVPNCDSVYSFEKNFIENILEKNRICEVIRLSVSGTDQECTFYLFLTQKYLMRELDKRGFSIAYTIIEQPWMMNFYQGLKLNSYFSSSYKNLNDTGRNTYKGFWIIPNLKTELNNTSFKNYKKIVIKNKGKKKQVSIGIYNV
;
A
#
# COMPACT_ATOMS: atom_id res chain seq x y z
N MET A 1 15.06 34.33 -8.91
CA MET A 1 15.95 33.73 -9.93
C MET A 1 15.05 33.21 -11.05
N ASN A 2 15.31 33.52 -12.32
CA ASN A 2 14.43 33.06 -13.41
C ASN A 2 14.46 31.51 -13.46
N ILE A 3 13.33 30.85 -13.16
CA ILE A 3 13.22 29.37 -13.09
C ILE A 3 13.67 28.74 -14.40
N ILE A 4 13.22 29.26 -15.54
CA ILE A 4 13.61 28.80 -16.87
C ILE A 4 15.14 28.85 -17.04
N LYS A 5 15.79 29.92 -16.59
CA LYS A 5 17.26 30.04 -16.65
C LYS A 5 17.94 28.98 -15.78
N SER A 6 17.36 28.65 -14.63
CA SER A 6 17.88 27.64 -13.70
C SER A 6 17.77 26.24 -14.30
N ILE A 7 16.62 25.90 -14.88
CA ILE A 7 16.42 24.60 -15.54
C ILE A 7 17.34 24.47 -16.76
N LYS A 8 17.41 25.51 -17.62
CA LYS A 8 18.29 25.52 -18.80
C LYS A 8 19.77 25.39 -18.42
N LYS A 9 20.20 26.05 -17.34
CA LYS A 9 21.56 25.90 -16.79
C LYS A 9 21.81 24.45 -16.40
N GLU A 10 20.91 23.83 -15.66
CA GLU A 10 21.10 22.43 -15.24
C GLU A 10 21.14 21.49 -16.44
N LEU A 11 20.25 21.68 -17.42
CA LEU A 11 20.21 20.91 -18.68
C LEU A 11 21.50 21.07 -19.50
N SER A 12 22.19 22.21 -19.43
CA SER A 12 23.44 22.46 -20.17
C SER A 12 24.67 21.76 -19.57
N ILE A 13 24.58 21.26 -18.33
CA ILE A 13 25.67 20.54 -17.67
C ILE A 13 25.69 19.09 -18.21
N ASN A 14 26.76 18.72 -18.92
CA ASN A 14 26.98 17.37 -19.50
C ASN A 14 27.45 16.31 -18.49
N LYS A 15 27.50 16.63 -17.20
CA LYS A 15 27.80 15.67 -16.12
C LYS A 15 26.50 15.15 -15.51
N LYS A 16 26.58 13.99 -14.83
CA LYS A 16 25.48 13.47 -14.00
C LYS A 16 24.99 14.59 -13.08
N ILE A 17 23.71 14.92 -13.16
CA ILE A 17 23.11 16.03 -12.41
C ILE A 17 23.18 15.71 -10.92
N ASN A 18 23.28 16.75 -10.09
CA ASN A 18 22.97 16.59 -8.68
C ASN A 18 21.46 16.41 -8.52
N ILE A 19 21.01 15.21 -8.14
CA ILE A 19 19.58 14.89 -7.87
C ILE A 19 18.94 15.94 -6.95
N GLU A 20 19.71 16.45 -5.98
CA GLU A 20 19.26 17.50 -5.07
C GLU A 20 18.90 18.81 -5.79
N ASN A 21 19.62 19.16 -6.86
CA ASN A 21 19.27 20.31 -7.70
C ASN A 21 17.93 20.08 -8.42
N VAL A 22 17.64 18.87 -8.89
CA VAL A 22 16.35 18.56 -9.54
C VAL A 22 15.20 18.74 -8.54
N PHE A 23 15.36 18.26 -7.31
CA PHE A 23 14.37 18.46 -6.25
C PHE A 23 14.20 19.94 -5.88
N ASN A 24 15.29 20.70 -5.75
CA ASN A 24 15.24 22.13 -5.45
C ASN A 24 14.55 22.93 -6.56
N ILE A 25 14.83 22.62 -7.82
CA ILE A 25 14.16 23.22 -8.98
C ILE A 25 12.67 22.88 -8.95
N THR A 26 12.32 21.62 -8.70
CA THR A 26 10.92 21.17 -8.64
C THR A 26 10.15 21.87 -7.54
N LYS A 27 10.75 22.01 -6.35
CA LYS A 27 10.16 22.75 -5.22
C LYS A 27 9.92 24.21 -5.56
N GLN A 28 10.81 24.83 -6.33
CA GLN A 28 10.61 26.19 -6.82
C GLN A 28 9.44 26.28 -7.81
N VAL A 29 9.29 25.29 -8.71
CA VAL A 29 8.15 25.19 -9.63
C VAL A 29 6.84 24.95 -8.88
N GLU A 30 6.82 24.10 -7.84
CA GLU A 30 5.64 23.90 -6.99
C GLU A 30 5.16 25.21 -6.38
N LYS A 31 6.11 25.99 -5.84
CA LYS A 31 5.84 27.26 -5.17
C LYS A 31 5.33 28.34 -6.13
N ASP A 32 5.94 28.43 -7.31
CA ASP A 32 5.71 29.55 -8.24
C ASP A 32 4.59 29.28 -9.24
N ILE A 33 4.21 28.01 -9.48
CA ILE A 33 3.23 27.62 -10.50
C ILE A 33 2.10 26.77 -9.92
N SER A 34 2.38 25.55 -9.43
CA SER A 34 1.35 24.64 -8.93
C SER A 34 1.88 23.60 -7.96
N ASN A 35 1.23 23.47 -6.80
CA ASN A 35 1.50 22.42 -5.81
C ASN A 35 1.15 21.00 -6.31
N SER A 36 0.49 20.86 -7.47
CA SER A 36 0.14 19.57 -8.09
C SER A 36 1.05 19.19 -9.26
N ILE A 37 2.22 19.83 -9.41
CA ILE A 37 3.11 19.62 -10.57
C ILE A 37 3.37 18.15 -10.91
N CYS A 38 3.70 17.33 -9.92
CA CYS A 38 4.04 15.92 -10.17
C CYS A 38 2.82 15.13 -10.68
N HIS A 39 1.64 15.42 -10.13
CA HIS A 39 0.37 14.88 -10.58
C HIS A 39 0.09 15.32 -12.03
N ASP A 40 0.18 16.62 -12.32
CA ASP A 40 -0.16 17.17 -13.62
C ASP A 40 0.77 16.64 -14.72
N LEU A 41 2.08 16.52 -14.42
CA LEU A 41 3.07 15.93 -15.32
C LEU A 41 2.71 14.47 -15.64
N LEU A 42 2.51 13.65 -14.61
CA LEU A 42 2.23 12.22 -14.78
C LEU A 42 0.90 11.99 -15.53
N PHE A 43 -0.20 12.58 -15.07
CA PHE A 43 -1.52 12.29 -15.61
C PHE A 43 -1.75 12.88 -17.00
N SER A 44 -1.12 13.99 -17.37
CA SER A 44 -1.14 14.45 -18.76
C SER A 44 -0.44 13.44 -19.68
N ARG A 45 0.67 12.83 -19.23
CA ARG A 45 1.38 11.79 -20.00
C ARG A 45 0.63 10.48 -20.07
N LEU A 46 -0.03 10.06 -18.99
CA LEU A 46 -0.91 8.91 -19.02
C LEU A 46 -2.10 9.13 -19.97
N SER A 47 -2.69 10.32 -19.99
CA SER A 47 -3.75 10.67 -20.93
C SER A 47 -3.33 10.51 -22.40
N ILE A 48 -2.15 11.03 -22.78
CA ILE A 48 -1.59 10.85 -24.13
C ILE A 48 -1.27 9.38 -24.40
N THR A 49 -0.72 8.66 -23.41
CA THR A 49 -0.45 7.22 -23.51
C THR A 49 -1.71 6.43 -23.87
N HIS A 50 -2.84 6.76 -23.23
CA HIS A 50 -4.14 6.15 -23.51
C HIS A 50 -4.72 6.53 -24.88
N GLN A 51 -4.34 7.68 -25.44
CA GLN A 51 -4.73 8.08 -26.80
C GLN A 51 -3.92 7.32 -27.85
N ILE A 52 -2.62 7.11 -27.60
CA ILE A 52 -1.73 6.33 -28.47
C ILE A 52 -2.15 4.86 -28.49
N ASP A 53 -2.43 4.29 -27.32
CA ASP A 53 -2.89 2.91 -27.17
C ASP A 53 -4.00 2.81 -26.12
N PRO A 54 -5.28 2.73 -26.54
CA PRO A 54 -6.42 2.61 -25.64
C PRO A 54 -6.39 1.37 -24.73
N SER A 55 -5.64 0.32 -25.08
CA SER A 55 -5.53 -0.88 -24.23
C SER A 55 -4.83 -0.59 -22.91
N THR A 56 -3.98 0.45 -22.88
CA THR A 56 -3.26 0.88 -21.67
C THR A 56 -4.18 1.37 -20.56
N LYS A 57 -5.45 1.73 -20.84
CA LYS A 57 -6.45 2.09 -19.82
C LYS A 57 -6.77 0.96 -18.83
N LYS A 58 -6.51 -0.29 -19.23
CA LYS A 58 -6.69 -1.47 -18.36
C LYS A 58 -5.50 -1.72 -17.45
N LEU A 59 -4.36 -1.10 -17.77
CA LEU A 59 -3.13 -1.23 -17.02
C LEU A 59 -3.18 -0.30 -15.82
N ASN A 60 -2.44 -0.69 -14.79
CA ASN A 60 -2.14 0.22 -13.70
C ASN A 60 -1.02 1.20 -14.11
N ILE A 61 -0.71 2.18 -13.27
CA ILE A 61 0.30 3.22 -13.57
C ILE A 61 1.66 2.58 -13.84
N ALA A 62 2.05 1.54 -13.08
CA ALA A 62 3.32 0.85 -13.29
C ALA A 62 3.42 0.16 -14.65
N GLY A 63 2.32 -0.47 -15.11
CA GLY A 63 2.21 -1.03 -16.45
C GLY A 63 2.23 0.06 -17.53
N CYS A 64 1.50 1.15 -17.32
CA CYS A 64 1.46 2.29 -18.23
C CYS A 64 2.85 2.88 -18.48
N VAL A 65 3.59 3.24 -17.42
CA VAL A 65 4.90 3.90 -17.55
C VAL A 65 5.99 2.99 -18.15
N LYS A 66 5.76 1.67 -18.17
CA LYS A 66 6.64 0.69 -18.82
C LYS A 66 6.25 0.39 -20.27
N SER A 67 5.06 0.80 -20.70
CA SER A 67 4.53 0.49 -22.03
C SER A 67 5.30 1.21 -23.15
N PRO A 68 5.34 0.65 -24.37
CA PRO A 68 5.84 1.35 -25.55
C PRO A 68 5.08 2.65 -25.83
N ALA A 69 3.76 2.65 -25.60
CA ALA A 69 2.91 3.83 -25.77
C ALA A 69 3.33 5.00 -24.88
N TYR A 70 3.75 4.74 -23.63
CA TYR A 70 4.28 5.78 -22.76
C TYR A 70 5.59 6.37 -23.29
N LYS A 71 6.51 5.55 -23.80
CA LYS A 71 7.74 6.05 -24.45
C LYS A 71 7.43 6.94 -25.66
N GLN A 72 6.45 6.54 -26.47
CA GLN A 72 5.99 7.35 -27.60
C GLN A 72 5.29 8.64 -27.13
N SER A 73 4.58 8.61 -26.00
CA SER A 73 3.94 9.81 -25.43
C SER A 73 4.95 10.92 -25.14
N LEU A 74 6.20 10.58 -24.76
CA LEU A 74 7.24 11.56 -24.43
C LEU A 74 7.73 12.36 -25.64
N THR A 75 7.49 11.88 -26.87
CA THR A 75 7.84 12.63 -28.10
C THR A 75 6.76 13.66 -28.49
N HIS A 76 5.57 13.57 -27.88
CA HIS A 76 4.47 14.49 -28.15
C HIS A 76 4.61 15.74 -27.27
N LYS A 77 4.33 16.92 -27.85
CA LYS A 77 4.21 18.15 -27.07
C LYS A 77 2.83 18.20 -26.40
N VAL A 78 2.80 18.51 -25.10
CA VAL A 78 1.56 18.81 -24.39
C VAL A 78 1.18 20.27 -24.64
N ALA A 79 0.06 20.53 -25.32
CA ALA A 79 -0.27 21.85 -25.88
C ALA A 79 -0.42 22.97 -24.83
N ASN A 80 -0.85 22.63 -23.61
CA ASN A 80 -1.21 23.60 -22.56
C ASN A 80 -0.20 23.67 -21.41
N TRP A 81 0.97 23.04 -21.56
CA TRP A 81 2.01 23.12 -20.53
C TRP A 81 2.81 24.41 -20.65
N PRO A 82 3.12 25.08 -19.52
CA PRO A 82 4.08 26.16 -19.52
C PRO A 82 5.49 25.63 -19.86
N GLU A 83 6.40 26.51 -20.29
CA GLU A 83 7.76 26.12 -20.71
C GLU A 83 8.49 25.36 -19.59
N GLU A 84 8.29 25.77 -18.34
CA GLU A 84 8.84 25.15 -17.14
C GLU A 84 8.49 23.67 -17.04
N TYR A 85 7.26 23.26 -17.37
CA TYR A 85 6.83 21.86 -17.28
C TYR A 85 7.58 21.01 -18.31
N HIS A 86 7.70 21.50 -19.54
CA HIS A 86 8.46 20.80 -20.59
C HIS A 86 9.95 20.68 -20.27
N LEU A 87 10.54 21.72 -19.69
CA LEU A 87 11.96 21.70 -19.32
C LEU A 87 12.19 20.81 -18.09
N LEU A 88 11.29 20.86 -17.12
CA LEU A 88 11.34 20.04 -15.91
C LEU A 88 11.18 18.57 -16.24
N GLU A 89 10.25 18.19 -17.11
CA GLU A 89 10.08 16.80 -17.55
C GLU A 89 11.37 16.25 -18.19
N LYS A 90 12.00 17.03 -19.07
CA LYS A 90 13.30 16.64 -19.67
C LYS A 90 14.37 16.44 -18.61
N LEU A 91 14.38 17.31 -17.60
CA LEU A 91 15.33 17.22 -16.50
C LEU A 91 15.08 15.95 -15.66
N ILE A 92 13.82 15.64 -15.37
CA ILE A 92 13.42 14.44 -14.63
C ILE A 92 13.83 13.17 -15.38
N HIS A 93 13.49 13.06 -16.67
CA HIS A 93 13.79 11.86 -17.46
C HIS A 93 15.29 11.63 -17.72
N ARG A 94 16.15 12.62 -17.43
CA ARG A 94 17.60 12.44 -17.47
C ARG A 94 18.12 11.63 -16.26
N GLU A 95 17.46 11.71 -15.10
CA GLU A 95 17.93 11.09 -13.85
C GLU A 95 17.00 10.00 -13.31
N PHE A 96 15.72 10.03 -13.68
CA PHE A 96 14.69 9.09 -13.21
C PHE A 96 14.12 8.29 -14.37
N LEU A 97 13.76 7.03 -14.11
CA LEU A 97 13.24 6.14 -15.16
C LEU A 97 11.88 6.62 -15.67
N ASN A 98 11.05 7.18 -14.80
CA ASN A 98 9.72 7.70 -15.13
C ASN A 98 9.25 8.75 -14.12
N LEU A 99 8.17 9.46 -14.48
CA LEU A 99 7.58 10.53 -13.67
C LEU A 99 7.02 10.02 -12.33
N ALA A 100 6.51 8.80 -12.26
CA ALA A 100 5.95 8.25 -11.03
C ALA A 100 7.05 7.89 -10.00
N GLN A 101 8.18 7.34 -10.47
CA GLN A 101 9.37 7.14 -9.64
C GLN A 101 9.89 8.48 -9.11
N PHE A 102 10.02 9.48 -9.99
CA PHE A 102 10.44 10.82 -9.58
C PHE A 102 9.53 11.41 -8.50
N TRP A 103 8.22 11.34 -8.69
CA TRP A 103 7.26 11.85 -7.71
C TRP A 103 7.46 11.18 -6.34
N CYS A 104 7.60 9.85 -6.30
CA CYS A 104 7.88 9.12 -5.06
C CYS A 104 9.16 9.63 -4.37
N GLU A 105 10.27 9.71 -5.08
CA GLU A 105 11.56 10.16 -4.53
C GLU A 105 11.51 11.62 -4.07
N PHE A 106 10.77 12.46 -4.79
CA PHE A 106 10.58 13.86 -4.41
C PHE A 106 9.75 14.01 -3.12
N GLU A 107 8.72 13.19 -2.91
CA GLU A 107 7.96 13.16 -1.66
C GLU A 107 8.82 12.66 -0.49
N ILE A 108 9.64 11.62 -0.71
CA ILE A 108 10.61 11.14 0.28
C ILE A 108 11.58 12.28 0.66
N HIS A 109 12.12 12.98 -0.33
CA HIS A 109 13.01 14.12 -0.12
C HIS A 109 12.33 15.24 0.68
N LYS A 110 11.08 15.61 0.33
CA LYS A 110 10.31 16.62 1.07
C LYS A 110 10.18 16.24 2.54
N ILE A 111 9.89 14.98 2.86
CA ILE A 111 9.78 14.50 4.24
C ILE A 111 11.13 14.56 4.94
N LYS A 112 12.18 13.96 4.37
CA LYS A 112 13.53 13.92 4.98
C LYS A 112 14.10 15.31 5.22
N SER A 113 13.83 16.27 4.33
CA SER A 113 14.30 17.67 4.47
C SER A 113 13.77 18.39 5.71
N LYS A 114 12.65 17.91 6.31
CA LYS A 114 12.13 18.43 7.59
C LYS A 114 12.97 17.98 8.80
N TYR A 115 13.78 16.94 8.64
CA TYR A 115 14.53 16.29 9.71
C TYR A 115 15.99 16.08 9.28
N PRO A 116 16.84 17.14 9.27
CA PRO A 116 18.20 17.08 8.75
C PRO A 116 19.06 16.02 9.46
N GLU A 117 19.80 15.22 8.70
CA GLU A 117 20.67 14.18 9.26
C GLU A 117 21.82 14.78 10.08
N SER A 118 22.12 14.16 11.22
CA SER A 118 23.33 14.41 12.00
C SER A 118 24.39 13.34 11.70
N GLU A 119 25.67 13.72 11.62
CA GLU A 119 26.80 12.87 11.22
C GLU A 119 27.02 11.58 12.06
N ASN A 120 26.33 11.42 13.20
CA ASN A 120 26.64 10.39 14.21
C ASN A 120 25.60 9.28 14.42
N ASN A 121 24.61 9.11 13.55
CA ASN A 121 23.58 8.07 13.76
C ASN A 121 23.80 6.83 12.89
N GLU A 122 24.47 5.82 13.46
CA GLU A 122 24.48 4.47 12.91
C GLU A 122 23.12 3.78 13.11
N TYR A 123 22.68 3.03 12.09
CA TYR A 123 21.48 2.22 12.18
C TYR A 123 21.64 1.13 13.24
N LYS A 124 20.84 1.20 14.31
CA LYS A 124 20.79 0.15 15.33
C LYS A 124 20.13 -1.10 14.75
N LYS A 125 20.87 -2.21 14.77
CA LYS A 125 20.32 -3.52 14.42
C LYS A 125 19.25 -3.92 15.44
N LEU A 126 18.05 -4.22 14.96
CA LEU A 126 16.92 -4.56 15.81
C LEU A 126 16.84 -6.08 16.07
N PRO A 127 16.40 -6.51 17.26
CA PRO A 127 16.33 -7.94 17.60
C PRO A 127 15.18 -8.64 16.85
N LEU A 128 15.39 -9.89 16.43
CA LEU A 128 14.33 -10.73 15.83
C LEU A 128 13.66 -11.63 16.89
N LEU A 129 13.18 -11.00 17.97
CA LEU A 129 12.55 -11.63 19.12
C LEU A 129 11.19 -10.99 19.36
N GLU A 130 10.12 -11.79 19.52
CA GLU A 130 8.74 -11.25 19.58
C GLU A 130 8.52 -10.37 20.81
N GLU A 131 9.14 -10.72 21.94
CA GLU A 131 9.06 -10.05 23.22
C GLU A 131 9.70 -8.66 23.23
N ALA A 132 10.59 -8.38 22.27
CA ALA A 132 11.25 -7.09 22.09
C ALA A 132 10.34 -6.03 21.44
N TYR A 133 9.09 -6.39 21.11
CA TYR A 133 8.14 -5.48 20.47
C TYR A 133 6.83 -5.39 21.22
N HIS A 134 6.14 -4.29 20.99
CA HIS A 134 4.78 -4.04 21.44
C HIS A 134 4.02 -3.28 20.34
N SER A 135 2.72 -3.10 20.52
CA SER A 135 1.90 -2.37 19.55
C SER A 135 0.90 -1.47 20.23
N LYS A 136 0.44 -0.47 19.48
CA LYS A 136 -0.75 0.31 19.81
C LYS A 136 -1.52 0.68 18.56
N ILE A 137 -2.80 0.99 18.74
CA ILE A 137 -3.59 1.72 17.75
C ILE A 137 -3.62 3.18 18.18
N VAL A 138 -3.26 4.07 17.27
CA VAL A 138 -3.37 5.52 17.43
C VAL A 138 -4.56 5.96 16.59
N GLU A 139 -5.56 6.59 17.23
CA GLU A 139 -6.83 6.95 16.59
C GLU A 139 -6.68 8.02 15.50
N ASP A 140 -5.74 8.94 15.69
CA ASP A 140 -5.34 9.91 14.68
C ASP A 140 -3.83 10.15 14.75
N ILE A 141 -3.10 9.70 13.73
CA ILE A 141 -1.64 9.88 13.69
C ILE A 141 -1.21 11.31 13.35
N GLN A 142 -2.10 12.12 12.77
CA GLN A 142 -1.77 13.51 12.41
C GLN A 142 -1.65 14.40 13.64
N SER A 143 -2.49 14.17 14.66
CA SER A 143 -2.46 14.91 15.92
C SER A 143 -1.40 14.40 16.92
N SER A 144 -0.74 13.28 16.64
CA SER A 144 0.30 12.73 17.51
C SER A 144 1.53 13.64 17.57
N ARG A 145 1.92 14.03 18.79
CA ARG A 145 3.15 14.81 19.07
C ARG A 145 4.36 13.93 19.36
N GLU A 146 4.16 12.63 19.54
CA GLU A 146 5.25 11.69 19.79
C GLU A 146 6.16 11.57 18.56
N LEU A 147 7.46 11.45 18.82
CA LEU A 147 8.48 11.23 17.81
C LEU A 147 8.87 9.75 17.76
N TYR A 148 9.29 9.30 16.58
CA TYR A 148 9.64 7.91 16.32
C TYR A 148 10.82 7.80 15.38
N TYR A 149 11.65 6.78 15.60
CA TYR A 149 12.61 6.34 14.60
C TYR A 149 11.93 5.49 13.54
N THR A 150 12.50 5.46 12.34
CA THR A 150 12.15 4.51 11.28
C THR A 150 13.43 3.81 10.79
N LEU A 151 13.27 2.78 9.98
CA LEU A 151 14.40 2.13 9.29
C LEU A 151 14.74 2.82 7.95
N HIS A 152 14.12 3.97 7.65
CA HIS A 152 14.30 4.71 6.40
C HIS A 152 14.98 6.07 6.59
N HIS A 153 15.13 6.50 7.84
CA HIS A 153 15.73 7.79 8.21
C HIS A 153 16.35 7.73 9.60
N THR A 154 17.48 8.41 9.80
CA THR A 154 18.27 8.34 11.04
C THR A 154 17.78 9.28 12.14
N GLN A 155 16.90 10.23 11.80
CA GLN A 155 16.36 11.20 12.76
C GLN A 155 14.96 10.79 13.24
N PRO A 156 14.58 11.10 14.49
CA PRO A 156 13.21 10.96 14.95
C PRO A 156 12.27 11.86 14.16
N MET A 157 11.09 11.34 13.80
CA MET A 157 10.09 12.04 12.99
C MET A 157 8.72 12.00 13.67
N SER A 158 7.83 12.93 13.32
CA SER A 158 6.43 12.82 13.72
C SER A 158 5.81 11.52 13.21
N LEU A 159 4.83 10.98 13.92
CA LEU A 159 4.19 9.71 13.55
C LEU A 159 3.61 9.74 12.12
N SER A 160 2.96 10.84 11.76
CA SER A 160 2.45 11.09 10.41
C SER A 160 3.53 10.99 9.34
N ASP A 161 4.65 11.70 9.51
CA ASP A 161 5.76 11.67 8.54
C ASP A 161 6.46 10.30 8.52
N ALA A 162 6.60 9.64 9.68
CA ALA A 162 7.21 8.33 9.80
C ALA A 162 6.41 7.25 9.03
N VAL A 163 5.09 7.20 9.21
CA VAL A 163 4.23 6.24 8.49
C VAL A 163 4.17 6.56 6.99
N LEU A 164 4.11 7.84 6.62
CA LEU A 164 4.16 8.25 5.22
C LEU A 164 5.47 7.83 4.55
N LEU A 165 6.61 8.09 5.19
CA LEU A 165 7.93 7.68 4.69
C LEU A 165 8.01 6.16 4.53
N MET A 166 7.56 5.40 5.53
CA MET A 166 7.51 3.94 5.43
C MET A 166 6.70 3.49 4.20
N ASN A 167 5.49 4.03 4.01
CA ASN A 167 4.64 3.63 2.89
C ASN A 167 5.21 4.04 1.52
N LEU A 168 5.82 5.21 1.41
CA LEU A 168 6.52 5.66 0.19
C LEU A 168 7.64 4.68 -0.18
N SER A 169 8.53 4.38 0.78
CA SER A 169 9.63 3.43 0.56
C SER A 169 9.13 2.02 0.23
N THR A 170 8.17 1.50 1.00
CA THR A 170 7.80 0.07 0.90
C THR A 170 6.82 -0.23 -0.23
N PHE A 171 5.80 0.61 -0.46
CA PHE A 171 4.78 0.30 -1.48
C PHE A 171 5.14 0.92 -2.83
N ILE A 172 5.65 2.14 -2.82
CA ILE A 172 5.82 2.90 -4.06
C ILE A 172 7.20 2.68 -4.64
N ALA A 173 8.28 2.99 -3.90
CA ALA A 173 9.64 2.81 -4.38
C ALA A 173 9.97 1.32 -4.64
N ASP A 174 9.71 0.44 -3.67
CA ASP A 174 10.06 -0.98 -3.78
C ASP A 174 9.10 -1.83 -4.62
N LYS A 175 7.79 -1.53 -4.58
CA LYS A 175 6.76 -2.38 -5.19
C LYS A 175 6.06 -1.74 -6.39
N GLY A 176 6.29 -0.46 -6.67
CA GLY A 176 5.74 0.23 -7.82
C GLY A 176 4.23 0.49 -7.75
N TRP A 177 3.64 0.53 -6.55
CA TRP A 177 2.22 0.86 -6.35
C TRP A 177 1.97 2.37 -6.48
N TYR A 178 2.17 2.89 -7.70
CA TYR A 178 2.12 4.33 -7.97
C TYR A 178 0.71 4.93 -7.82
N GLU A 179 -0.36 4.13 -7.83
CA GLU A 179 -1.73 4.59 -7.54
C GLU A 179 -1.84 5.21 -6.14
N MET A 180 -0.94 4.86 -5.22
CA MET A 180 -0.90 5.46 -3.88
C MET A 180 -0.46 6.92 -3.87
N LEU A 181 0.24 7.40 -4.92
CA LEU A 181 0.73 8.78 -5.01
C LEU A 181 -0.41 9.81 -5.02
N GLU A 182 -1.56 9.46 -5.59
CA GLU A 182 -2.74 10.33 -5.61
C GLU A 182 -3.37 10.53 -4.23
N ASN A 183 -3.10 9.62 -3.30
CA ASN A 183 -3.79 9.55 -2.00
C ASN A 183 -2.80 9.39 -0.84
N LEU A 184 -1.69 10.14 -0.85
CA LEU A 184 -0.67 10.07 0.20
C LEU A 184 -1.19 10.49 1.57
N THR A 185 -2.20 11.37 1.62
CA THR A 185 -2.84 11.82 2.87
C THR A 185 -3.38 10.67 3.73
N ILE A 186 -3.82 9.57 3.12
CA ILE A 186 -4.28 8.37 3.84
C ILE A 186 -3.13 7.72 4.65
N SER A 187 -1.87 7.89 4.23
CA SER A 187 -0.69 7.40 4.96
C SER A 187 -0.29 8.30 6.13
N SER A 188 -0.75 9.56 6.17
CA SER A 188 -0.37 10.55 7.17
C SER A 188 -1.49 10.97 8.12
N THR A 189 -2.68 10.38 7.98
CA THR A 189 -3.87 10.77 8.76
C THR A 189 -4.69 9.58 9.25
N GLY A 190 -5.49 9.85 10.29
CA GLY A 190 -6.49 8.93 10.82
C GLY A 190 -5.91 7.80 11.66
N ARG A 191 -6.71 6.76 11.85
CA ARG A 191 -6.40 5.61 12.72
C ARG A 191 -5.40 4.65 12.10
N HIS A 192 -4.28 4.44 12.78
CA HIS A 192 -3.28 3.44 12.39
C HIS A 192 -2.93 2.52 13.54
N PHE A 193 -2.70 1.26 13.22
CA PHE A 193 -1.93 0.35 14.04
C PHE A 193 -0.44 0.60 13.81
N ILE A 194 0.37 0.56 14.87
CA ILE A 194 1.82 0.60 14.78
C ILE A 194 2.47 -0.49 15.65
N LEU A 195 3.52 -1.10 15.09
CA LEU A 195 4.41 -2.06 15.77
C LEU A 195 5.72 -1.36 16.11
N LEU A 196 6.07 -1.39 17.40
CA LEU A 196 7.12 -0.59 18.00
C LEU A 196 8.13 -1.47 18.72
N THR A 197 9.41 -1.09 18.66
CA THR A 197 10.42 -1.66 19.57
C THR A 197 10.10 -1.29 21.02
N LYS A 198 10.26 -2.25 21.93
CA LYS A 198 10.40 -1.96 23.35
C LYS A 198 11.84 -1.51 23.58
N THR A 199 12.00 -0.31 24.13
CA THR A 199 13.31 0.27 24.40
C THR A 199 13.30 0.93 25.77
N ASN A 200 14.48 0.94 26.40
CA ASN A 200 14.71 1.77 27.59
C ASN A 200 15.04 3.23 27.21
N GLU A 201 15.23 3.50 25.91
CA GLU A 201 15.40 4.83 25.36
C GLU A 201 14.08 5.60 25.35
N SER A 202 14.15 6.92 25.18
CA SER A 202 12.97 7.79 25.17
C SER A 202 12.13 7.66 23.89
N ILE A 203 12.68 7.11 22.80
CA ILE A 203 12.04 7.08 21.47
C ILE A 203 12.08 5.67 20.89
N SER A 204 10.92 5.10 20.56
CA SER A 204 10.78 3.80 19.90
C SER A 204 10.99 3.88 18.37
N THR A 205 11.36 2.74 17.78
CA THR A 205 11.41 2.56 16.33
C THR A 205 10.14 1.90 15.83
N ILE A 206 9.52 2.45 14.79
CA ILE A 206 8.41 1.83 14.08
C ILE A 206 8.97 0.85 13.06
N VAL A 207 8.52 -0.41 13.14
CA VAL A 207 8.92 -1.48 12.21
C VAL A 207 7.76 -2.00 11.36
N GLY A 208 6.52 -1.65 11.73
CA GLY A 208 5.32 -1.99 10.97
C GLY A 208 4.17 -1.04 11.25
N SER A 209 3.33 -0.81 10.24
CA SER A 209 2.14 0.05 10.32
C SER A 209 1.01 -0.51 9.47
N ALA A 210 -0.24 -0.18 9.81
CA ALA A 210 -1.41 -0.43 8.96
C ALA A 210 -2.52 0.60 9.25
N ARG A 211 -3.15 1.14 8.20
CA ARG A 211 -4.33 2.02 8.34
C ARG A 211 -5.56 1.15 8.63
N ILE A 212 -6.37 1.57 9.60
CA ILE A 212 -7.64 0.92 9.97
C ILE A 212 -8.78 1.91 9.76
N GLN A 213 -9.66 1.62 8.81
CA GLN A 213 -10.85 2.44 8.52
C GLN A 213 -12.10 1.77 9.07
N GLN A 214 -12.93 2.50 9.79
CA GLN A 214 -14.21 2.01 10.30
C GLN A 214 -15.30 2.07 9.23
N TRP A 215 -16.43 1.40 9.50
CA TRP A 215 -17.54 1.27 8.56
C TRP A 215 -18.23 2.60 8.21
N ASP A 216 -18.25 3.55 9.12
CA ASP A 216 -18.71 4.93 8.86
C ASP A 216 -17.84 5.63 7.80
N GLU A 217 -16.53 5.33 7.77
CA GLU A 217 -15.58 5.76 6.76
C GLU A 217 -15.68 4.99 5.42
N ARG A 218 -16.64 4.06 5.25
CA ARG A 218 -16.67 3.13 4.08
C ARG A 218 -16.72 3.77 2.70
N HIS A 219 -17.19 5.00 2.61
CA HIS A 219 -17.21 5.76 1.36
C HIS A 219 -15.79 6.06 0.84
N ASN A 220 -14.80 6.03 1.74
CA ASN A 220 -13.38 6.20 1.42
C ASN A 220 -12.61 4.86 1.42
N TRP A 221 -13.31 3.71 1.46
CA TRP A 221 -12.63 2.43 1.49
C TRP A 221 -12.06 2.07 0.11
N LEU A 222 -10.81 1.61 0.13
CA LEU A 222 -10.12 1.22 -1.09
C LEU A 222 -10.80 0.02 -1.76
N SER A 223 -11.32 -0.91 -0.97
CA SER A 223 -12.07 -2.09 -1.41
C SER A 223 -13.30 -1.75 -2.26
N PHE A 224 -13.84 -0.54 -2.12
CA PHE A 224 -15.01 -0.07 -2.86
C PHE A 224 -14.69 1.00 -3.91
N SER A 225 -13.41 1.37 -4.08
CA SER A 225 -13.04 2.37 -5.08
C SER A 225 -13.24 1.83 -6.50
N PRO A 226 -13.45 2.70 -7.51
CA PRO A 226 -13.65 2.27 -8.89
C PRO A 226 -12.53 1.39 -9.46
N PHE A 227 -11.30 1.58 -8.97
CA PHE A 227 -10.15 0.76 -9.39
C PHE A 227 -10.26 -0.70 -8.91
N PHE A 228 -10.79 -0.93 -7.71
CA PHE A 228 -10.98 -2.25 -7.11
C PHE A 228 -12.40 -2.82 -7.31
N ASN A 229 -13.27 -2.07 -7.98
CA ASN A 229 -14.66 -2.43 -8.23
C ASN A 229 -15.05 -2.19 -9.69
N ASN A 230 -14.51 -3.03 -10.58
CA ASN A 230 -14.82 -3.06 -12.02
C ASN A 230 -14.86 -4.51 -12.53
N GLU A 231 -15.30 -4.67 -13.78
CA GLU A 231 -15.57 -5.97 -14.41
C GLU A 231 -14.32 -6.85 -14.62
N ASP A 232 -13.11 -6.29 -14.51
CA ASP A 232 -11.88 -7.06 -14.67
C ASP A 232 -11.53 -7.94 -13.45
N TRP A 233 -12.26 -7.78 -12.33
CA TRP A 233 -12.07 -8.59 -11.13
C TRP A 233 -12.82 -9.92 -11.24
N GLN A 234 -12.13 -11.02 -10.93
CA GLN A 234 -12.70 -12.37 -11.02
C GLN A 234 -13.05 -12.90 -9.63
N LEU A 235 -14.26 -13.45 -9.46
CA LEU A 235 -14.68 -14.11 -8.22
C LEU A 235 -13.78 -15.32 -7.91
N CYS A 236 -13.46 -15.50 -6.63
CA CYS A 236 -12.70 -16.66 -6.12
C CYS A 236 -13.14 -17.06 -4.70
N LEU A 237 -14.46 -17.09 -4.49
CA LEU A 237 -15.06 -17.42 -3.21
C LEU A 237 -14.85 -18.91 -2.86
N PRO A 238 -14.66 -19.23 -1.56
CA PRO A 238 -14.63 -20.63 -1.13
C PRO A 238 -16.05 -21.22 -1.15
N SER A 239 -16.16 -22.53 -1.37
CA SER A 239 -17.46 -23.23 -1.44
C SER A 239 -18.26 -23.17 -0.13
N ASP A 240 -17.59 -23.00 1.01
CA ASP A 240 -18.19 -22.89 2.35
C ASP A 240 -18.43 -21.44 2.80
N ILE A 241 -18.42 -20.46 1.87
CA ILE A 241 -18.53 -19.02 2.17
C ILE A 241 -19.73 -18.68 3.08
N ARG A 242 -20.90 -19.29 2.86
CA ARG A 242 -22.09 -19.06 3.70
C ARG A 242 -21.81 -19.41 5.16
N ASN A 243 -21.21 -20.57 5.41
CA ASN A 243 -20.90 -21.03 6.75
C ASN A 243 -19.87 -20.10 7.42
N ARG A 244 -18.85 -19.66 6.68
CA ARG A 244 -17.86 -18.70 7.18
C ARG A 244 -18.52 -17.39 7.62
N CYS A 245 -19.46 -16.87 6.82
CA CYS A 245 -20.16 -15.63 7.16
C CYS A 245 -21.05 -15.82 8.40
N LEU A 246 -21.87 -16.88 8.45
CA LEU A 246 -22.76 -17.12 9.59
C LEU A 246 -21.99 -17.37 10.90
N GLN A 247 -20.82 -18.02 10.86
CA GLN A 247 -19.97 -18.24 12.04
C GLN A 247 -19.50 -16.94 12.71
N THR A 248 -19.43 -15.83 11.95
CA THR A 248 -19.02 -14.53 12.51
C THR A 248 -20.11 -13.88 13.36
N LYS A 249 -21.37 -14.34 13.23
CA LYS A 249 -22.56 -13.83 13.94
C LYS A 249 -22.86 -12.35 13.70
N ILE A 250 -22.29 -11.73 12.65
CA ILE A 250 -22.59 -10.33 12.29
C ILE A 250 -23.52 -10.20 11.09
N PHE A 251 -23.99 -11.32 10.53
CA PHE A 251 -24.89 -11.39 9.38
C PHE A 251 -26.29 -11.84 9.81
N LYS A 252 -27.29 -11.58 8.96
CA LYS A 252 -28.63 -12.18 9.08
C LYS A 252 -28.55 -13.72 9.04
N ASP A 253 -29.31 -14.40 9.88
CA ASP A 253 -29.28 -15.88 9.99
C ASP A 253 -29.66 -16.60 8.70
N ASN A 254 -30.54 -15.99 7.89
CA ASN A 254 -30.97 -16.49 6.60
C ASN A 254 -30.07 -16.03 5.43
N TYR A 255 -28.89 -15.48 5.71
CA TYR A 255 -27.96 -15.02 4.67
C TYR A 255 -27.62 -16.15 3.69
N VAL A 256 -27.77 -15.83 2.40
CA VAL A 256 -27.34 -16.65 1.26
C VAL A 256 -26.52 -15.74 0.34
N PRO A 257 -25.24 -16.08 0.09
CA PRO A 257 -24.38 -15.28 -0.78
C PRO A 257 -24.86 -15.34 -2.22
N ASN A 258 -24.98 -14.20 -2.87
CA ASN A 258 -25.11 -14.14 -4.34
C ASN A 258 -23.71 -14.27 -4.96
N CYS A 259 -23.50 -15.26 -5.82
CA CYS A 259 -22.19 -15.54 -6.43
C CYS A 259 -22.17 -15.31 -7.95
N ASP A 260 -23.15 -14.57 -8.50
CA ASP A 260 -23.30 -14.38 -9.95
C ASP A 260 -22.20 -13.48 -10.52
N SER A 261 -21.78 -12.47 -9.76
CA SER A 261 -20.72 -11.54 -10.13
C SER A 261 -20.06 -10.94 -8.88
N VAL A 262 -18.89 -10.31 -9.04
CA VAL A 262 -18.22 -9.57 -7.94
C VAL A 262 -19.16 -8.52 -7.36
N TYR A 263 -19.82 -7.75 -8.23
CA TYR A 263 -20.76 -6.71 -7.82
C TYR A 263 -21.95 -7.29 -7.04
N SER A 264 -22.58 -8.34 -7.56
CA SER A 264 -23.73 -8.99 -6.92
C SER A 264 -23.37 -9.56 -5.55
N PHE A 265 -22.19 -10.19 -5.44
CA PHE A 265 -21.67 -10.69 -4.16
C PHE A 265 -21.45 -9.57 -3.17
N GLU A 266 -20.71 -8.52 -3.53
CA GLU A 266 -20.36 -7.44 -2.60
C GLU A 266 -21.60 -6.68 -2.12
N LYS A 267 -22.52 -6.38 -3.04
CA LYS A 267 -23.81 -5.75 -2.69
C LYS A 267 -24.59 -6.62 -1.71
N ASN A 268 -24.76 -7.90 -2.02
CA ASN A 268 -25.47 -8.85 -1.16
C ASN A 268 -24.77 -9.02 0.21
N PHE A 269 -23.44 -9.09 0.24
CA PHE A 269 -22.67 -9.17 1.47
C PHE A 269 -22.92 -7.95 2.37
N ILE A 270 -22.83 -6.74 1.81
CA ILE A 270 -23.03 -5.46 2.53
C ILE A 270 -24.46 -5.33 3.08
N GLU A 271 -25.47 -5.67 2.28
CA GLU A 271 -26.89 -5.55 2.66
C GLU A 271 -27.32 -6.53 3.78
N ASN A 272 -26.54 -7.58 4.02
CA ASN A 272 -26.84 -8.62 5.00
C ASN A 272 -26.03 -8.50 6.29
N ILE A 273 -25.14 -7.51 6.42
CA ILE A 273 -24.43 -7.18 7.66
C ILE A 273 -25.38 -6.47 8.64
N LEU A 274 -25.49 -7.03 9.86
CA LEU A 274 -26.22 -6.47 10.99
C LEU A 274 -25.32 -5.58 11.85
N GLU A 275 -24.15 -6.08 12.27
CA GLU A 275 -23.25 -5.40 13.21
C GLU A 275 -22.12 -4.65 12.48
N LYS A 276 -22.48 -3.56 11.80
CA LYS A 276 -21.57 -2.75 10.97
C LYS A 276 -20.37 -2.18 11.73
N ASN A 277 -20.53 -1.85 13.00
CA ASN A 277 -19.47 -1.36 13.88
C ASN A 277 -18.37 -2.40 14.17
N ARG A 278 -18.61 -3.68 13.87
CA ARG A 278 -17.62 -4.77 14.02
C ARG A 278 -16.88 -5.08 12.73
N ILE A 279 -16.98 -4.19 11.74
CA ILE A 279 -16.29 -4.31 10.46
C ILE A 279 -15.36 -3.12 10.28
N CYS A 280 -14.16 -3.40 9.81
CA CYS A 280 -13.23 -2.39 9.34
C CYS A 280 -12.65 -2.77 7.97
N GLU A 281 -11.93 -1.82 7.38
CA GLU A 281 -10.95 -2.09 6.32
C GLU A 281 -9.55 -1.90 6.90
N VAL A 282 -8.64 -2.80 6.53
CA VAL A 282 -7.21 -2.67 6.80
C VAL A 282 -6.46 -2.57 5.48
N ILE A 283 -5.80 -1.44 5.28
CA ILE A 283 -4.97 -1.16 4.11
C ILE A 283 -3.57 -0.69 4.52
N ARG A 284 -2.66 -0.66 3.53
CA ARG A 284 -1.29 -0.16 3.69
C ARG A 284 -0.54 -0.82 4.85
N LEU A 285 -0.68 -2.14 4.99
CA LEU A 285 0.15 -2.90 5.93
C LEU A 285 1.59 -2.92 5.41
N SER A 286 2.42 -2.03 5.95
CA SER A 286 3.83 -1.89 5.61
C SER A 286 4.72 -2.37 6.75
N VAL A 287 5.88 -2.90 6.37
CA VAL A 287 6.97 -3.27 7.28
C VAL A 287 8.29 -2.86 6.65
N SER A 288 9.28 -2.54 7.48
CA SER A 288 10.57 -2.01 7.02
C SER A 288 11.73 -2.87 7.48
N GLY A 289 12.85 -2.82 6.76
CA GLY A 289 14.08 -3.55 7.08
C GLY A 289 14.56 -4.43 5.93
N THR A 290 15.58 -5.24 6.18
CA THR A 290 16.07 -6.28 5.27
C THR A 290 14.99 -7.32 4.95
N ASP A 291 15.18 -8.16 3.92
CA ASP A 291 14.21 -9.21 3.56
C ASP A 291 13.83 -10.14 4.75
N GLN A 292 14.83 -10.49 5.57
CA GLN A 292 14.64 -11.32 6.75
C GLN A 292 13.82 -10.58 7.82
N GLU A 293 14.16 -9.32 8.08
CA GLU A 293 13.44 -8.44 9.02
C GLU A 293 12.01 -8.21 8.56
N CYS A 294 11.80 -7.84 7.30
CA CYS A 294 10.48 -7.67 6.71
C CYS A 294 9.62 -8.92 6.88
N THR A 295 10.17 -10.12 6.66
CA THR A 295 9.41 -11.37 6.86
C THR A 295 9.00 -11.56 8.32
N PHE A 296 9.89 -11.23 9.27
CA PHE A 296 9.62 -11.31 10.70
C PHE A 296 8.60 -10.27 11.15
N TYR A 297 8.80 -9.00 10.78
CA TYR A 297 7.89 -7.91 11.11
C TYR A 297 6.54 -8.06 10.45
N LEU A 298 6.45 -8.65 9.25
CA LEU A 298 5.17 -8.94 8.60
C LEU A 298 4.34 -9.92 9.43
N PHE A 299 4.98 -10.98 9.91
CA PHE A 299 4.35 -11.93 10.82
C PHE A 299 3.91 -11.26 12.13
N LEU A 300 4.81 -10.48 12.74
CA LEU A 300 4.56 -9.85 14.03
C LEU A 300 3.47 -8.77 13.94
N THR A 301 3.49 -7.97 12.88
CA THR A 301 2.48 -6.95 12.57
C THR A 301 1.10 -7.58 12.45
N GLN A 302 0.95 -8.66 11.68
CA GLN A 302 -0.33 -9.39 11.60
C GLN A 302 -0.76 -9.90 12.98
N LYS A 303 0.16 -10.52 13.74
CA LYS A 303 -0.14 -11.10 15.06
C LYS A 303 -0.65 -10.06 16.05
N TYR A 304 0.04 -8.94 16.15
CA TYR A 304 -0.33 -7.87 17.09
C TYR A 304 -1.52 -7.05 16.60
N LEU A 305 -1.64 -6.79 15.29
CA LEU A 305 -2.81 -6.14 14.71
C LEU A 305 -4.09 -6.93 15.00
N MET A 306 -4.08 -8.25 14.79
CA MET A 306 -5.25 -9.08 15.08
C MET A 306 -5.64 -9.05 16.57
N ARG A 307 -4.66 -8.98 17.49
CA ARG A 307 -4.93 -8.80 18.92
C ARG A 307 -5.62 -7.45 19.19
N GLU A 308 -5.10 -6.38 18.61
CA GLU A 308 -5.63 -5.03 18.85
C GLU A 308 -7.03 -4.81 18.23
N LEU A 309 -7.29 -5.42 17.08
CA LEU A 309 -8.61 -5.40 16.44
C LEU A 309 -9.64 -6.23 17.22
N ASP A 310 -9.27 -7.45 17.63
CA ASP A 310 -10.15 -8.33 18.41
C ASP A 310 -10.51 -7.73 19.78
N LYS A 311 -9.53 -7.13 20.48
CA LYS A 311 -9.77 -6.39 21.73
C LYS A 311 -10.80 -5.25 21.58
N ARG A 312 -10.89 -4.67 20.38
CA ARG A 312 -11.85 -3.60 20.04
C ARG A 312 -13.18 -4.13 19.50
N GLY A 313 -13.36 -5.46 19.45
CA GLY A 313 -14.61 -6.10 19.06
C GLY A 313 -14.82 -6.26 17.55
N PHE A 314 -13.80 -5.98 16.72
CA PHE A 314 -13.91 -6.21 15.28
C PHE A 314 -13.96 -7.71 14.98
N SER A 315 -14.89 -8.10 14.09
CA SER A 315 -15.10 -9.48 13.65
C SER A 315 -14.47 -9.74 12.29
N ILE A 316 -14.59 -8.78 11.37
CA ILE A 316 -14.14 -8.89 9.99
C ILE A 316 -13.35 -7.64 9.60
N ALA A 317 -12.23 -7.85 8.89
CA ALA A 317 -11.54 -6.78 8.18
C ALA A 317 -11.53 -7.04 6.68
N TYR A 318 -11.94 -6.05 5.89
CA TYR A 318 -11.68 -6.01 4.44
C TYR A 318 -10.20 -5.77 4.19
N THR A 319 -9.66 -6.45 3.18
CA THR A 319 -8.24 -6.38 2.82
C THR A 319 -8.03 -6.48 1.32
N ILE A 320 -6.96 -5.84 0.84
CA ILE A 320 -6.42 -5.99 -0.51
C ILE A 320 -4.97 -6.46 -0.37
N ILE A 321 -4.65 -7.64 -0.94
CA ILE A 321 -3.37 -8.32 -0.70
C ILE A 321 -2.74 -8.77 -2.02
N GLU A 322 -1.55 -8.26 -2.31
CA GLU A 322 -0.68 -8.75 -3.40
C GLU A 322 0.53 -9.56 -2.87
N GLN A 323 0.69 -9.69 -1.55
CA GLN A 323 1.86 -10.33 -0.94
C GLN A 323 1.76 -11.87 -0.95
N PRO A 324 2.50 -12.59 -1.81
CA PRO A 324 2.35 -14.04 -1.94
C PRO A 324 2.70 -14.78 -0.65
N TRP A 325 3.61 -14.21 0.14
CA TRP A 325 4.01 -14.76 1.44
C TRP A 325 2.83 -14.84 2.42
N MET A 326 2.01 -13.78 2.51
CA MET A 326 0.80 -13.77 3.35
C MET A 326 -0.24 -14.77 2.82
N MET A 327 -0.47 -14.79 1.50
CA MET A 327 -1.44 -15.68 0.88
C MET A 327 -1.11 -17.16 1.12
N ASN A 328 0.16 -17.54 0.98
CA ASN A 328 0.64 -18.90 1.25
C ASN A 328 0.52 -19.28 2.73
N PHE A 329 0.67 -18.31 3.65
CA PHE A 329 0.41 -18.55 5.07
C PHE A 329 -1.07 -18.84 5.31
N TYR A 330 -1.98 -17.99 4.80
CA TYR A 330 -3.42 -18.13 5.00
C TYR A 330 -3.99 -19.43 4.44
N GLN A 331 -3.50 -19.89 3.29
CA GLN A 331 -3.86 -21.19 2.72
C GLN A 331 -3.49 -22.39 3.62
N GLY A 332 -2.56 -22.21 4.56
CA GLY A 332 -2.17 -23.24 5.51
C GLY A 332 -2.89 -23.21 6.84
N LEU A 333 -3.75 -22.23 7.07
CA LEU A 333 -4.52 -22.09 8.32
C LEU A 333 -5.71 -23.05 8.33
N LYS A 334 -6.13 -23.45 9.54
CA LYS A 334 -7.19 -24.45 9.73
C LYS A 334 -8.52 -23.80 10.09
N LEU A 335 -8.50 -22.66 10.77
CA LEU A 335 -9.71 -22.00 11.29
C LEU A 335 -10.43 -21.09 10.28
N ASN A 336 -10.26 -21.29 8.97
CA ASN A 336 -10.86 -20.45 7.93
C ASN A 336 -10.62 -18.94 8.16
N SER A 337 -9.46 -18.60 8.72
CA SER A 337 -9.13 -17.27 9.23
C SER A 337 -9.02 -16.17 8.16
N TYR A 338 -8.98 -16.57 6.89
CA TYR A 338 -9.03 -15.69 5.74
C TYR A 338 -9.77 -16.35 4.59
N PHE A 339 -10.45 -15.54 3.78
CA PHE A 339 -10.93 -15.95 2.46
C PHE A 339 -10.87 -14.79 1.47
N SER A 340 -10.58 -15.11 0.21
CA SER A 340 -10.66 -14.14 -0.89
C SER A 340 -12.09 -14.07 -1.43
N SER A 341 -12.52 -12.88 -1.84
CA SER A 341 -13.74 -12.71 -2.64
C SER A 341 -13.45 -12.69 -4.13
N SER A 342 -12.42 -11.95 -4.52
CA SER A 342 -12.06 -11.76 -5.92
C SER A 342 -10.57 -11.49 -6.09
N TYR A 343 -10.09 -11.58 -7.33
CA TYR A 343 -8.70 -11.30 -7.68
C TYR A 343 -8.57 -10.66 -9.05
N LYS A 344 -7.46 -9.92 -9.24
CA LYS A 344 -7.02 -9.37 -10.52
C LYS A 344 -5.49 -9.31 -10.55
N ASN A 345 -4.88 -9.52 -11.71
CA ASN A 345 -3.46 -9.24 -11.91
C ASN A 345 -3.34 -7.75 -12.30
N LEU A 346 -2.87 -6.91 -11.38
CA LEU A 346 -2.91 -5.45 -11.54
C LEU A 346 -1.67 -4.89 -12.24
N ASN A 347 -0.53 -5.55 -12.08
CA ASN A 347 0.78 -4.98 -12.44
C ASN A 347 1.37 -5.59 -13.72
N ASP A 348 0.64 -6.45 -14.43
CA ASP A 348 1.17 -7.37 -15.46
C ASP A 348 2.40 -8.17 -15.02
N THR A 349 2.69 -8.21 -13.71
CA THR A 349 3.88 -8.86 -13.13
C THR A 349 3.71 -10.38 -13.04
N GLY A 350 2.53 -10.90 -13.40
CA GLY A 350 2.14 -12.29 -13.18
C GLY A 350 1.75 -12.59 -11.73
N ARG A 351 1.49 -11.56 -10.91
CA ARG A 351 1.01 -11.70 -9.53
C ARG A 351 -0.45 -11.26 -9.43
N ASN A 352 -1.24 -12.05 -8.73
CA ASN A 352 -2.62 -11.71 -8.42
C ASN A 352 -2.65 -10.85 -7.16
N THR A 353 -3.38 -9.75 -7.24
CA THR A 353 -3.91 -9.04 -6.08
C THR A 353 -5.28 -9.63 -5.73
N TYR A 354 -5.51 -9.86 -4.46
CA TYR A 354 -6.75 -10.44 -3.94
C TYR A 354 -7.50 -9.42 -3.09
N LYS A 355 -8.80 -9.28 -3.32
CA LYS A 355 -9.74 -8.73 -2.33
C LYS A 355 -10.16 -9.87 -1.42
N GLY A 356 -10.21 -9.63 -0.13
CA GLY A 356 -10.55 -10.67 0.82
C GLY A 356 -10.81 -10.15 2.22
N PHE A 357 -11.02 -11.10 3.11
CA PHE A 357 -11.51 -10.86 4.46
C PHE A 357 -10.66 -11.58 5.47
N TRP A 358 -10.19 -10.87 6.49
CA TRP A 358 -9.75 -11.51 7.72
C TRP A 358 -10.93 -11.79 8.62
N ILE A 359 -11.03 -13.02 9.11
CA ILE A 359 -11.89 -13.36 10.24
C ILE A 359 -11.06 -13.16 11.51
N ILE A 360 -11.22 -12.00 12.14
CA ILE A 360 -10.28 -11.46 13.12
C ILE A 360 -10.10 -12.41 14.33
N PRO A 361 -11.15 -12.95 14.97
CA PRO A 361 -10.97 -13.85 16.11
C PRO A 361 -10.22 -15.14 15.75
N ASN A 362 -10.50 -15.69 14.56
CA ASN A 362 -9.88 -16.92 14.08
C ASN A 362 -8.42 -16.68 13.71
N LEU A 363 -8.12 -15.56 13.02
CA LEU A 363 -6.77 -15.21 12.61
C LEU A 363 -5.89 -14.86 13.81
N LYS A 364 -6.43 -14.14 14.81
CA LYS A 364 -5.77 -13.92 16.10
C LYS A 364 -5.36 -15.24 16.75
N THR A 365 -6.29 -16.20 16.82
CA THR A 365 -6.07 -17.50 17.46
C THR A 365 -4.94 -18.27 16.76
N GLU A 366 -4.99 -18.37 15.43
CA GLU A 366 -3.94 -19.02 14.63
C GLU A 366 -2.57 -18.34 14.80
N LEU A 367 -2.52 -17.01 14.74
CA LEU A 367 -1.26 -16.25 14.87
C LEU A 367 -0.68 -16.31 16.29
N ASN A 368 -1.53 -16.35 17.32
CA ASN A 368 -1.10 -16.51 18.72
C ASN A 368 -0.44 -17.86 18.95
N ASN A 369 -0.98 -18.91 18.35
CA ASN A 369 -0.49 -20.29 18.47
C ASN A 369 0.65 -20.61 17.48
N THR A 370 1.02 -19.65 16.63
CA THR A 370 2.09 -19.79 15.65
C THR A 370 3.34 -19.07 16.14
N SER A 371 4.48 -19.76 16.13
CA SER A 371 5.81 -19.15 16.27
C SER A 371 6.35 -18.71 14.91
N PHE A 372 7.28 -17.76 14.89
CA PHE A 372 7.90 -17.33 13.62
C PHE A 372 8.53 -18.48 12.82
N LYS A 373 9.11 -19.48 13.48
CA LYS A 373 9.64 -20.69 12.80
C LYS A 373 8.53 -21.47 12.10
N ASN A 374 7.39 -21.64 12.75
CA ASN A 374 6.25 -22.36 12.17
C ASN A 374 5.56 -21.56 11.06
N TYR A 375 5.49 -20.22 11.22
CA TYR A 375 5.02 -19.31 10.18
C TYR A 375 5.77 -19.55 8.85
N LYS A 376 7.11 -19.53 8.89
CA LYS A 376 7.95 -19.81 7.71
C LYS A 376 7.70 -21.21 7.14
N LYS A 377 7.59 -22.23 7.99
CA LYS A 377 7.31 -23.61 7.55
C LYS A 377 5.98 -23.73 6.80
N ILE A 378 4.92 -23.11 7.31
CA ILE A 378 3.60 -23.11 6.68
C ILE A 378 3.67 -22.46 5.29
N VAL A 379 4.30 -21.30 5.21
CA VAL A 379 4.46 -20.57 3.94
C VAL A 379 5.22 -21.40 2.91
N ILE A 380 6.37 -21.96 3.30
CA ILE A 380 7.21 -22.77 2.40
C ILE A 380 6.46 -24.02 1.93
N LYS A 381 5.71 -24.70 2.82
CA LYS A 381 4.93 -25.88 2.46
C LYS A 381 3.84 -25.59 1.41
N ASN A 382 3.28 -24.39 1.44
CA ASN A 382 2.23 -23.99 0.49
C ASN A 382 2.78 -23.28 -0.75
N LYS A 383 4.06 -22.88 -0.75
CA LYS A 383 4.76 -22.31 -1.91
C LYS A 383 4.89 -23.39 -2.99
N GLY A 384 3.90 -23.47 -3.88
CA GLY A 384 3.86 -24.44 -4.98
C GLY A 384 2.50 -25.11 -5.21
N LYS A 385 1.51 -24.94 -4.33
CA LYS A 385 0.15 -25.49 -4.53
C LYS A 385 -0.70 -24.70 -5.55
N LYS A 386 -0.09 -24.07 -6.56
CA LYS A 386 -0.74 -23.25 -7.60
C LYS A 386 -1.69 -24.01 -8.56
N LYS A 387 -2.16 -25.21 -8.23
CA LYS A 387 -3.10 -26.01 -9.04
C LYS A 387 -4.10 -26.74 -8.16
N GLN A 388 -5.06 -26.03 -7.57
CA GLN A 388 -6.37 -26.56 -7.10
C GLN A 388 -7.15 -25.44 -6.39
N VAL A 389 -7.55 -24.41 -7.14
CA VAL A 389 -8.92 -23.92 -6.98
C VAL A 389 -9.56 -24.37 -8.27
N SER A 390 -10.13 -25.57 -8.20
CA SER A 390 -10.98 -26.13 -9.23
C SER A 390 -11.99 -25.06 -9.64
N ILE A 391 -11.90 -24.64 -10.89
CA ILE A 391 -13.03 -24.08 -11.63
C ILE A 391 -14.08 -25.20 -11.61
N GLY A 392 -14.94 -25.17 -10.60
CA GLY A 392 -16.19 -25.89 -10.65
C GLY A 392 -17.04 -25.16 -11.68
N ILE A 393 -16.99 -25.65 -12.92
CA ILE A 393 -18.05 -25.42 -13.88
C ILE A 393 -19.30 -26.01 -13.22
N TYR A 394 -20.14 -25.16 -12.65
CA TYR A 394 -21.51 -25.54 -12.35
C TYR A 394 -22.30 -25.30 -13.63
N ASN A 395 -22.50 -26.38 -14.39
CA ASN A 395 -23.65 -26.45 -15.28
C ASN A 395 -24.89 -26.52 -14.39
N VAL A 396 -25.68 -25.45 -14.39
CA VAL A 396 -27.15 -25.53 -14.38
C VAL A 396 -27.65 -24.51 -15.39
#